data_AF-A0A9Q0F4V8-F1
#
_entry.id   AF-A0A9Q0F4V8-F1
#
_cell.length_a   1.000
_cell.length_b   1.000
_cell.length_c   1.000
_cell.angle_alpha   90.00
_cell.angle_beta   90.00
_cell.angle_gamma   90.00
#
_symmetry.space_group_name_H-M   'P 1'
#
loop_
_entity.id
_entity.type
_entity.pdbx_description
1 polymer ?
#
loop_
_entity_poly.entity_id
_entity_poly.type
_entity_poly.pdbx_seq_one_letter_code
_entity_poly.pdbx_strand_id
1 'polypeptide(L)'
;MKQNKPTMANINNSLLFVYYLAIAFFLNSADANSYSILGHDDAIPNGSNFTFVCDPQRYSNLGLDMKTFPFCDKSLPYDVRASDLVKQMTLSEKVLQLGNTNYGVRRLGLPKYEWWSEALHGVSNVGPGTFFDDLVPGSTSFPTVITSAAEFNESLWKTIGKAVSTEARAMYNLRRAGLTYWSQNINVVRDPRWGRAIETPREDPFVVGKYAANYVRGLQDVEGTENSTDLNPRPLKVSSCCKHYAAYDVDNWKGIERYSFDARVAEQDMVETFLRPFEMCVKEGDVSSIMCSYNRVDGIQACADPKLLNQTIRGEWDLHGYIVSDCDSIEVLTQRRMQLQHCYSIKYGNDSHNPTCPSIRIDDMDCKDHKIEFEVEVQNTGSGDGSEVVIAYSKPPQGILATHIKQVIGFQRVLVPAGGSKNARFVLNLCDSLRVVDYNAYTVLPSGGHTITIGEDIVSFPLDVNFSS
;
A
#
# COMPACT_ATOMS: atom_id res chain seq x y z
N MET A 1 59.87 -15.14 -28.36
CA MET A 1 59.29 -15.60 -27.08
C MET A 1 57.91 -16.18 -27.36
N LYS A 2 57.62 -17.37 -26.82
CA LYS A 2 56.36 -18.10 -26.96
C LYS A 2 55.30 -17.55 -26.00
N GLN A 3 54.04 -17.63 -26.41
CA GLN A 3 52.83 -17.29 -25.64
C GLN A 3 52.71 -18.10 -24.34
N ASN A 4 52.02 -17.52 -23.36
CA ASN A 4 51.00 -18.24 -22.58
C ASN A 4 49.85 -17.28 -22.22
N LYS A 5 48.63 -17.69 -22.59
CA LYS A 5 47.34 -17.14 -22.14
C LYS A 5 47.05 -17.61 -20.71
N PRO A 6 46.30 -16.84 -19.90
CA PRO A 6 45.76 -17.36 -18.65
C PRO A 6 44.57 -18.30 -18.92
N THR A 7 44.54 -19.38 -18.16
CA THR A 7 43.57 -20.47 -18.18
C THR A 7 42.26 -20.03 -17.52
N MET A 8 41.16 -20.10 -18.27
CA MET A 8 39.81 -20.19 -17.69
C MET A 8 39.59 -21.63 -17.21
N ALA A 9 39.24 -21.80 -15.94
CA ALA A 9 38.68 -23.04 -15.45
C ALA A 9 37.21 -23.13 -15.90
N ASN A 10 36.96 -24.01 -16.86
CA ASN A 10 35.62 -24.50 -17.18
C ASN A 10 35.10 -25.34 -16.00
N ILE A 11 33.94 -24.98 -15.45
CA ILE A 11 33.11 -25.90 -14.69
C ILE A 11 31.76 -25.94 -15.39
N ASN A 12 31.60 -26.92 -16.28
CA ASN A 12 30.29 -27.44 -16.65
C ASN A 12 29.85 -28.37 -15.53
N ASN A 13 28.74 -28.07 -14.88
CA ASN A 13 27.90 -29.10 -14.25
C ASN A 13 26.44 -28.76 -14.56
N SER A 14 25.94 -29.44 -15.58
CA SER A 14 24.51 -29.61 -15.82
C SER A 14 23.96 -30.49 -14.69
N LEU A 15 23.17 -29.92 -13.80
CA LEU A 15 22.28 -30.68 -12.91
C LEU A 15 20.92 -29.99 -12.90
N LEU A 16 19.98 -30.60 -13.62
CA LEU A 16 18.55 -30.46 -13.31
C LEU A 16 18.35 -30.84 -11.84
N PHE A 17 17.68 -29.99 -11.06
CA PHE A 17 17.00 -30.45 -9.86
C PHE A 17 15.58 -29.91 -9.78
N VAL A 18 14.69 -30.87 -9.59
CA VAL A 18 13.26 -30.80 -9.34
C VAL A 18 13.01 -30.16 -7.98
N TYR A 19 12.01 -29.29 -7.90
CA TYR A 19 11.49 -28.73 -6.66
C TYR A 19 11.03 -29.83 -5.70
N TYR A 20 11.57 -29.85 -4.48
CA TYR A 20 10.86 -30.35 -3.30
C TYR A 20 11.07 -29.39 -2.13
N LEU A 21 9.96 -28.81 -1.68
CA LEU A 21 9.83 -28.06 -0.43
C LEU A 21 10.16 -28.97 0.75
N ALA A 22 11.06 -28.52 1.63
CA ALA A 22 11.07 -28.91 3.04
C ALA A 22 11.53 -27.69 3.87
N ILE A 23 10.56 -27.02 4.46
CA ILE A 23 10.74 -25.92 5.41
C ILE A 23 11.14 -26.52 6.76
N ALA A 24 12.28 -26.10 7.31
CA ALA A 24 12.58 -26.27 8.72
C ALA A 24 13.19 -24.96 9.27
N PHE A 25 12.40 -24.32 10.14
CA PHE A 25 12.72 -23.14 10.93
C PHE A 25 13.96 -23.34 11.81
N PHE A 26 14.82 -22.32 11.90
CA PHE A 26 15.40 -21.88 13.18
C PHE A 26 15.74 -20.37 13.09
N LEU A 27 14.86 -19.57 13.70
CA LEU A 27 15.11 -18.18 14.10
C LEU A 27 15.92 -18.19 15.39
N ASN A 28 16.94 -17.34 15.46
CA ASN A 28 17.49 -16.73 16.69
C ASN A 28 18.40 -15.58 16.22
N SER A 29 18.44 -14.40 16.81
CA SER A 29 17.65 -13.72 17.83
C SER A 29 18.26 -12.32 17.84
N ALA A 30 17.56 -11.33 17.29
CA ALA A 30 17.90 -9.93 17.44
C ALA A 30 16.67 -9.23 18.02
N ASP A 31 16.89 -8.52 19.13
CA ASP A 31 15.91 -8.08 20.11
C ASP A 31 14.64 -7.44 19.54
N ALA A 32 13.59 -8.27 19.43
CA ALA A 32 12.19 -7.88 19.28
C ALA A 32 11.47 -7.88 20.65
N ASN A 33 12.17 -7.55 21.74
CA ASN A 33 11.68 -7.73 23.12
C ASN A 33 11.37 -6.42 23.89
N SER A 34 11.09 -5.31 23.21
CA SER A 34 10.58 -4.10 23.88
C SER A 34 9.28 -3.52 23.31
N TYR A 35 8.61 -4.20 22.38
CA TYR A 35 7.17 -4.01 22.18
C TYR A 35 6.47 -5.25 22.71
N SER A 36 6.17 -5.26 24.00
CA SER A 36 5.16 -6.15 24.52
C SER A 36 3.91 -5.97 23.65
N ILE A 37 3.61 -6.97 22.83
CA ILE A 37 2.27 -7.16 22.27
C ILE A 37 1.35 -7.06 23.49
N LEU A 38 0.65 -5.93 23.61
CA LEU A 38 -0.42 -5.79 24.59
C LEU A 38 -1.29 -7.03 24.39
N GLY A 39 -1.41 -7.85 25.44
CA GLY A 39 -2.19 -9.08 25.39
C GLY A 39 -3.53 -8.81 24.72
N HIS A 40 -3.98 -9.73 23.87
CA HIS A 40 -5.33 -9.70 23.30
C HIS A 40 -6.36 -9.71 24.45
N ASP A 41 -6.67 -8.53 24.95
CA ASP A 41 -7.64 -8.30 26.00
C ASP A 41 -8.98 -8.06 25.30
N ASP A 42 -9.71 -9.14 25.05
CA ASP A 42 -10.99 -9.06 24.35
C ASP A 42 -11.99 -8.25 25.18
N ALA A 43 -12.49 -7.16 24.59
CA ALA A 43 -13.54 -6.32 25.17
C ALA A 43 -14.94 -6.97 25.11
N ILE A 44 -15.02 -8.20 24.60
CA ILE A 44 -16.20 -9.04 24.55
C ILE A 44 -15.93 -10.23 25.47
N PRO A 45 -16.60 -10.32 26.63
CA PRO A 45 -16.52 -11.51 27.48
C PRO A 45 -16.91 -12.78 26.70
N ASN A 46 -16.17 -13.88 26.89
CA ASN A 46 -16.45 -15.16 26.21
C ASN A 46 -17.92 -15.57 26.39
N GLY A 47 -18.60 -15.88 25.27
CA GLY A 47 -19.99 -16.34 25.26
C GLY A 47 -21.06 -15.27 25.49
N SER A 48 -20.69 -13.98 25.58
CA SER A 48 -21.65 -12.90 25.85
C SER A 48 -22.40 -12.41 24.60
N ASN A 49 -23.68 -12.02 24.75
CA ASN A 49 -24.60 -11.63 23.67
C ASN A 49 -24.95 -10.12 23.60
N PHE A 50 -23.95 -9.24 23.68
CA PHE A 50 -24.08 -7.78 23.51
C PHE A 50 -24.10 -7.34 22.04
N THR A 51 -25.07 -6.50 21.67
CA THR A 51 -25.25 -6.00 20.29
C THR A 51 -24.85 -4.53 20.13
N PHE A 52 -24.68 -3.78 21.23
CA PHE A 52 -24.36 -2.35 21.16
C PHE A 52 -23.18 -1.98 22.05
N VAL A 53 -22.47 -0.92 21.68
CA VAL A 53 -21.27 -0.45 22.41
C VAL A 53 -21.66 -0.07 23.84
N CYS A 54 -22.61 0.83 24.06
CA CYS A 54 -22.93 1.25 25.43
C CYS A 54 -23.98 0.33 26.10
N ASP A 55 -23.56 -0.91 26.38
CA ASP A 55 -24.36 -1.95 27.05
C ASP A 55 -24.03 -2.03 28.55
N PRO A 56 -24.98 -1.73 29.46
CA PRO A 56 -24.73 -1.72 30.89
C PRO A 56 -24.21 -3.05 31.45
N GLN A 57 -24.71 -4.18 30.94
CA GLN A 57 -24.30 -5.50 31.40
C GLN A 57 -22.87 -5.81 30.94
N ARG A 58 -22.48 -5.39 29.74
CA ARG A 58 -21.09 -5.54 29.27
C ARG A 58 -20.12 -4.73 30.13
N TYR A 59 -20.46 -3.48 30.42
CA TYR A 59 -19.62 -2.63 31.27
C TYR A 59 -19.50 -3.22 32.69
N SER A 60 -20.62 -3.68 33.27
CA SER A 60 -20.61 -4.38 34.55
C SER A 60 -19.72 -5.64 34.52
N ASN A 61 -19.79 -6.45 33.46
CA ASN A 61 -18.97 -7.66 33.32
C ASN A 61 -17.46 -7.35 33.15
N LEU A 62 -17.13 -6.17 32.62
CA LEU A 62 -15.75 -5.70 32.49
C LEU A 62 -15.25 -4.97 33.75
N GLY A 63 -16.09 -4.79 34.77
CA GLY A 63 -15.76 -4.01 35.97
C GLY A 63 -15.66 -2.50 35.71
N LEU A 64 -16.37 -2.00 34.70
CA LEU A 64 -16.38 -0.59 34.30
C LEU A 64 -17.71 0.07 34.68
N ASP A 65 -17.66 1.36 35.05
CA ASP A 65 -18.87 2.17 35.21
C ASP A 65 -19.17 2.91 33.91
N MET A 66 -20.23 2.49 33.20
CA MET A 66 -20.62 3.11 31.92
C MET A 66 -20.87 4.63 32.05
N LYS A 67 -21.29 5.12 33.23
CA LYS A 67 -21.60 6.54 33.44
C LYS A 67 -20.36 7.44 33.41
N THR A 68 -19.16 6.88 33.59
CA THR A 68 -17.91 7.65 33.51
C THR A 68 -17.47 7.92 32.07
N PHE A 69 -18.20 7.40 31.07
CA PHE A 69 -17.87 7.52 29.65
C PHE A 69 -18.89 8.41 28.92
N PRO A 70 -18.60 9.70 28.70
CA PRO A 70 -19.52 10.61 28.01
C PRO A 70 -19.96 10.13 26.62
N PHE A 71 -19.13 9.40 25.88
CA PHE A 71 -19.53 8.80 24.60
C PHE A 71 -20.73 7.82 24.70
N CYS A 72 -21.06 7.34 25.91
CA CYS A 72 -22.25 6.54 26.18
C CYS A 72 -23.50 7.32 26.58
N ASP A 73 -23.39 8.63 26.83
CA ASP A 73 -24.56 9.48 27.07
C ASP A 73 -25.24 9.83 25.74
N LYS A 74 -26.44 9.29 25.52
CA LYS A 74 -27.22 9.50 24.30
C LYS A 74 -27.84 10.91 24.21
N SER A 75 -27.84 11.69 25.29
CA SER A 75 -28.30 13.08 25.26
C SER A 75 -27.29 14.05 24.64
N LEU A 76 -26.02 13.62 24.51
CA LEU A 76 -24.97 14.40 23.89
C LEU A 76 -24.97 14.25 22.36
N PRO A 77 -24.60 15.31 21.61
CA PRO A 77 -24.38 15.25 20.16
C PRO A 77 -23.36 14.17 19.74
N TYR A 78 -23.52 13.62 18.53
CA TYR A 78 -22.66 12.53 18.03
C TYR A 78 -21.18 12.93 17.93
N ASP A 79 -20.88 14.15 17.50
CA ASP A 79 -19.53 14.70 17.39
C ASP A 79 -18.85 14.81 18.77
N VAL A 80 -19.60 15.24 19.79
CA VAL A 80 -19.12 15.29 21.19
C VAL A 80 -18.79 13.89 21.68
N ARG A 81 -19.66 12.92 21.42
CA ARG A 81 -19.47 11.51 21.82
C ARG A 81 -18.30 10.86 21.09
N ALA A 82 -18.17 11.08 19.77
CA ALA A 82 -17.06 10.57 18.99
C ALA A 82 -15.72 11.20 19.43
N SER A 83 -15.71 12.52 19.66
CA SER A 83 -14.55 13.24 20.16
C SER A 83 -14.09 12.72 21.52
N ASP A 84 -15.03 12.48 22.44
CA ASP A 84 -14.74 11.92 23.76
C ASP A 84 -14.11 10.52 23.66
N LEU A 85 -14.71 9.61 22.88
CA LEU A 85 -14.15 8.26 22.68
C LEU A 85 -12.70 8.30 22.18
N VAL A 86 -12.42 9.13 21.15
CA VAL A 86 -11.08 9.26 20.58
C VAL A 86 -10.11 9.92 21.56
N LYS A 87 -10.54 10.92 22.35
CA LYS A 87 -9.71 11.57 23.37
C LYS A 87 -9.29 10.60 24.47
N GLN A 88 -10.16 9.66 24.81
CA GLN A 88 -9.87 8.67 25.84
C GLN A 88 -8.88 7.59 25.39
N MET A 89 -8.65 7.42 24.08
CA MET A 89 -7.68 6.45 23.54
C MET A 89 -6.24 6.98 23.58
N THR A 90 -5.31 6.09 23.92
CA THR A 90 -3.87 6.28 23.66
C THR A 90 -3.58 6.29 22.17
N LEU A 91 -2.38 6.72 21.78
CA LEU A 91 -1.97 6.70 20.37
C LEU A 91 -1.98 5.27 19.80
N SER A 92 -1.46 4.29 20.53
CA SER A 92 -1.42 2.89 20.08
C SER A 92 -2.83 2.33 19.87
N GLU A 93 -3.76 2.61 20.78
CA GLU A 93 -5.16 2.19 20.61
C GLU A 93 -5.81 2.85 19.39
N LYS A 94 -5.55 4.14 19.12
CA LYS A 94 -6.03 4.83 17.91
C LYS A 94 -5.54 4.15 16.63
N VAL A 95 -4.26 3.80 16.56
CA VAL A 95 -3.68 3.10 15.41
C VAL A 95 -4.38 1.77 15.15
N LEU A 96 -4.70 1.02 16.22
CA LEU A 96 -5.43 -0.25 16.11
C LEU A 96 -6.89 -0.11 15.63
N GLN A 97 -7.43 1.11 15.55
CA GLN A 97 -8.76 1.36 15.00
C GLN A 97 -8.77 1.66 13.49
N LEU A 98 -7.60 1.82 12.86
CA LEU A 98 -7.49 2.28 11.47
C LEU A 98 -7.62 1.16 10.43
N GLY A 99 -7.49 -0.10 10.83
CA GLY A 99 -7.72 -1.26 9.97
C GLY A 99 -9.21 -1.63 9.89
N ASN A 100 -9.58 -2.42 8.88
CA ASN A 100 -10.93 -2.98 8.77
C ASN A 100 -11.26 -3.91 9.95
N THR A 101 -10.28 -4.72 10.38
CA THR A 101 -10.37 -5.49 11.61
C THR A 101 -9.92 -4.64 12.78
N ASN A 102 -10.89 -4.02 13.47
CA ASN A 102 -10.64 -3.22 14.64
C ASN A 102 -10.61 -4.10 15.91
N TYR A 103 -9.52 -3.99 16.67
CA TYR A 103 -9.29 -4.76 17.90
C TYR A 103 -10.05 -4.26 19.13
N GLY A 104 -10.75 -3.12 19.03
CA GLY A 104 -11.47 -2.51 20.14
C GLY A 104 -10.53 -1.99 21.23
N VAL A 105 -11.10 -1.60 22.38
CA VAL A 105 -10.38 -1.09 23.54
C VAL A 105 -11.09 -1.52 24.83
N ARG A 106 -10.58 -2.56 25.49
CA ARG A 106 -11.22 -3.18 26.67
C ARG A 106 -11.45 -2.21 27.82
N ARG A 107 -10.46 -1.36 28.16
CA ARG A 107 -10.57 -0.39 29.27
C ARG A 107 -11.61 0.71 29.04
N LEU A 108 -12.01 0.91 27.77
CA LEU A 108 -13.09 1.83 27.39
C LEU A 108 -14.39 1.08 27.16
N GLY A 109 -14.43 -0.24 27.36
CA GLY A 109 -15.55 -1.05 26.94
C GLY A 109 -15.86 -0.88 25.46
N LEU A 110 -14.88 -0.70 24.56
CA LEU A 110 -15.11 -0.66 23.11
C LEU A 110 -14.87 -2.07 22.52
N PRO A 111 -15.87 -2.73 21.92
CA PRO A 111 -15.71 -4.07 21.38
C PRO A 111 -14.90 -4.07 20.09
N LYS A 112 -14.41 -5.25 19.70
CA LYS A 112 -13.91 -5.47 18.34
C LYS A 112 -15.02 -5.16 17.34
N TYR A 113 -14.63 -4.67 16.16
CA TYR A 113 -15.57 -4.36 15.09
C TYR A 113 -14.91 -4.65 13.75
N GLU A 114 -15.67 -5.26 12.83
CA GLU A 114 -15.23 -5.50 11.47
C GLU A 114 -15.95 -4.53 10.54
N TRP A 115 -15.18 -3.68 9.87
CA TRP A 115 -15.72 -2.61 9.02
C TRP A 115 -16.09 -3.10 7.62
N TRP A 116 -15.56 -4.25 7.18
CA TRP A 116 -15.73 -4.76 5.82
C TRP A 116 -16.96 -5.66 5.66
N SER A 117 -18.10 -5.05 5.29
CA SER A 117 -19.26 -5.76 4.73
C SER A 117 -19.60 -5.23 3.34
N GLU A 118 -20.24 -6.05 2.50
CA GLU A 118 -20.66 -5.71 1.14
C GLU A 118 -22.18 -5.80 1.01
N ALA A 119 -22.78 -4.88 0.23
CA ALA A 119 -24.23 -4.83 0.03
C ALA A 119 -24.67 -4.24 -1.33
N LEU A 120 -23.92 -4.45 -2.42
CA LEU A 120 -24.18 -3.80 -3.72
C LEU A 120 -25.61 -3.98 -4.25
N HIS A 121 -26.19 -5.18 -4.11
CA HIS A 121 -27.53 -5.50 -4.59
C HIS A 121 -28.26 -6.46 -3.63
N GLY A 122 -28.02 -6.29 -2.32
CA GLY A 122 -28.35 -7.26 -1.28
C GLY A 122 -27.16 -7.45 -0.36
N VAL A 123 -27.39 -7.74 0.93
CA VAL A 123 -26.31 -8.04 1.87
C VAL A 123 -25.51 -9.25 1.37
N SER A 124 -24.19 -9.17 1.32
CA SER A 124 -23.31 -10.23 0.84
C SER A 124 -22.46 -10.78 1.98
N ASN A 125 -22.10 -12.07 1.90
CA ASN A 125 -21.13 -12.72 2.78
C ASN A 125 -19.69 -12.66 2.23
N VAL A 126 -19.43 -11.78 1.25
CA VAL A 126 -18.08 -11.44 0.81
C VAL A 126 -17.42 -10.52 1.84
N GLY A 127 -16.18 -10.83 2.20
CA GLY A 127 -15.46 -10.16 3.27
C GLY A 127 -15.76 -10.74 4.66
N PRO A 128 -15.04 -10.30 5.69
CA PRO A 128 -15.13 -10.86 7.04
C PRO A 128 -16.29 -10.31 7.89
N GLY A 129 -16.92 -9.20 7.50
CA GLY A 129 -17.91 -8.50 8.34
C GLY A 129 -19.33 -9.09 8.29
N THR A 130 -19.60 -10.02 7.37
CA THR A 130 -20.91 -10.66 7.21
C THR A 130 -20.76 -12.14 6.97
N PHE A 131 -21.60 -12.97 7.61
CA PHE A 131 -21.65 -14.41 7.35
C PHE A 131 -23.09 -14.93 7.36
N PHE A 132 -23.33 -15.97 6.57
CA PHE A 132 -24.59 -16.73 6.53
C PHE A 132 -24.41 -18.08 7.23
N ASP A 133 -25.44 -18.54 7.93
CA ASP A 133 -25.47 -19.79 8.70
C ASP A 133 -26.89 -20.41 8.68
N ASP A 134 -27.13 -21.47 9.45
CA ASP A 134 -28.45 -22.13 9.50
C ASP A 134 -29.57 -21.20 9.99
N LEU A 135 -29.25 -20.16 10.77
CA LEU A 135 -30.23 -19.19 11.28
C LEU A 135 -30.52 -18.09 10.25
N VAL A 136 -29.49 -17.62 9.55
CA VAL A 136 -29.59 -16.66 8.46
C VAL A 136 -28.95 -17.28 7.21
N PRO A 137 -29.70 -18.11 6.45
CA PRO A 137 -29.15 -18.86 5.32
C PRO A 137 -28.85 -17.96 4.11
N GLY A 138 -29.36 -16.73 4.10
CA GLY A 138 -29.11 -15.74 3.06
C GLY A 138 -29.92 -14.45 3.28
N SER A 139 -29.79 -13.55 2.31
CA SER A 139 -30.48 -12.26 2.20
C SER A 139 -31.16 -12.14 0.84
N THR A 140 -32.01 -11.13 0.68
CA THR A 140 -32.62 -10.84 -0.63
C THR A 140 -31.56 -10.37 -1.61
N SER A 141 -31.41 -11.09 -2.73
CA SER A 141 -30.56 -10.70 -3.85
C SER A 141 -31.40 -10.02 -4.94
N PHE A 142 -31.20 -8.72 -5.10
CA PHE A 142 -31.82 -7.92 -6.15
C PHE A 142 -31.03 -8.06 -7.47
N PRO A 143 -31.59 -7.63 -8.62
CA PRO A 143 -30.84 -7.55 -9.86
C PRO A 143 -29.50 -6.81 -9.68
N THR A 144 -28.50 -7.16 -10.50
CA THR A 144 -27.22 -6.46 -10.50
C THR A 144 -27.42 -4.97 -10.74
N VAL A 145 -26.50 -4.14 -10.24
CA VAL A 145 -26.63 -2.67 -10.25
C VAL A 145 -26.93 -2.13 -11.65
N ILE A 146 -26.27 -2.63 -12.69
CA ILE A 146 -26.53 -2.23 -14.08
C ILE A 146 -27.97 -2.50 -14.55
N THR A 147 -28.59 -3.56 -14.02
CA THR A 147 -29.97 -3.96 -14.31
C THR A 147 -30.95 -3.11 -13.52
N SER A 148 -30.71 -2.89 -12.23
CA SER A 148 -31.54 -1.99 -11.42
C SER A 148 -31.52 -0.55 -11.93
N ALA A 149 -30.35 -0.06 -12.37
CA ALA A 149 -30.22 1.28 -12.95
C ALA A 149 -30.98 1.42 -14.28
N ALA A 150 -31.16 0.34 -15.04
CA ALA A 150 -31.88 0.36 -16.31
C ALA A 150 -33.40 0.62 -16.16
N GLU A 151 -33.92 0.64 -14.94
CA GLU A 151 -35.31 0.98 -14.64
C GLU A 151 -35.57 2.49 -14.63
N PHE A 152 -34.53 3.33 -14.49
CA PHE A 152 -34.64 4.79 -14.41
C PHE A 152 -35.68 5.27 -13.37
N ASN A 153 -35.73 4.59 -12.21
CA ASN A 153 -36.71 4.85 -11.17
C ASN A 153 -36.03 5.14 -9.83
N GLU A 154 -35.82 6.42 -9.55
CA GLU A 154 -35.17 6.92 -8.32
C GLU A 154 -35.82 6.37 -7.05
N SER A 155 -37.16 6.35 -7.00
CA SER A 155 -37.90 5.87 -5.84
C SER A 155 -37.69 4.37 -5.58
N LEU A 156 -37.52 3.59 -6.65
CA LEU A 156 -37.24 2.16 -6.57
C LEU A 156 -35.82 1.90 -6.09
N TRP A 157 -34.82 2.65 -6.59
CA TRP A 157 -33.43 2.55 -6.11
C TRP A 157 -33.33 2.82 -4.60
N LYS A 158 -34.03 3.85 -4.10
CA LYS A 158 -34.14 4.12 -2.66
C LYS A 158 -34.83 2.98 -1.90
N THR A 159 -35.90 2.42 -2.49
CA THR A 159 -36.65 1.32 -1.87
C THR A 159 -35.81 0.04 -1.75
N ILE A 160 -35.01 -0.29 -2.76
CA ILE A 160 -34.06 -1.42 -2.71
C ILE A 160 -33.05 -1.19 -1.58
N GLY A 161 -32.41 -0.01 -1.53
CA GLY A 161 -31.48 0.34 -0.43
C GLY A 161 -32.15 0.23 0.95
N LYS A 162 -33.42 0.64 1.09
CA LYS A 162 -34.18 0.52 2.34
C LYS A 162 -34.42 -0.94 2.74
N ALA A 163 -34.72 -1.82 1.78
CA ALA A 163 -34.87 -3.25 2.03
C ALA A 163 -33.55 -3.86 2.52
N VAL A 164 -32.46 -3.61 1.78
CA VAL A 164 -31.11 -4.09 2.10
C VAL A 164 -30.65 -3.64 3.49
N SER A 165 -30.83 -2.36 3.84
CA SER A 165 -30.45 -1.86 5.17
C SER A 165 -31.32 -2.41 6.30
N THR A 166 -32.56 -2.81 6.01
CA THR A 166 -33.44 -3.47 7.00
C THR A 166 -32.93 -4.87 7.31
N GLU A 167 -32.60 -5.65 6.27
CA GLU A 167 -32.01 -6.98 6.43
C GLU A 167 -30.66 -6.89 7.14
N ALA A 168 -29.79 -5.96 6.74
CA ALA A 168 -28.53 -5.66 7.41
C ALA A 168 -28.68 -5.43 8.92
N ARG A 169 -29.64 -4.58 9.33
CA ARG A 169 -29.94 -4.32 10.74
C ARG A 169 -30.48 -5.56 11.46
N ALA A 170 -31.34 -6.34 10.82
CA ALA A 170 -31.83 -7.59 11.39
C ALA A 170 -30.69 -8.61 11.60
N MET A 171 -29.79 -8.73 10.62
CA MET A 171 -28.60 -9.56 10.71
C MET A 171 -27.62 -9.08 11.79
N TYR A 172 -27.43 -7.76 11.92
CA TYR A 172 -26.62 -7.18 13.00
C TYR A 172 -27.18 -7.50 14.39
N ASN A 173 -28.51 -7.46 14.55
CA ASN A 173 -29.16 -7.88 15.81
C ASN A 173 -28.89 -9.34 16.15
N LEU A 174 -28.68 -10.18 15.13
CA LEU A 174 -28.25 -11.56 15.27
C LEU A 174 -26.73 -11.73 15.25
N ARG A 175 -25.93 -10.66 15.09
CA ARG A 175 -24.46 -10.69 15.01
C ARG A 175 -23.91 -11.47 13.82
N ARG A 176 -24.66 -11.50 12.72
CA ARG A 176 -24.25 -12.10 11.44
C ARG A 176 -23.70 -11.06 10.45
N ALA A 177 -23.77 -9.78 10.81
CA ALA A 177 -23.32 -8.68 9.97
C ALA A 177 -22.80 -7.52 10.84
N GLY A 178 -22.02 -6.62 10.25
CA GLY A 178 -21.71 -5.28 10.77
C GLY A 178 -22.80 -4.25 10.42
N LEU A 179 -22.47 -2.96 10.61
CA LEU A 179 -23.32 -1.80 10.24
C LEU A 179 -22.70 -0.92 9.16
N THR A 180 -21.59 -1.37 8.56
CA THR A 180 -20.79 -0.60 7.60
C THR A 180 -20.65 -1.39 6.33
N TYR A 181 -21.19 -0.85 5.25
CA TYR A 181 -21.23 -1.52 3.97
C TYR A 181 -20.46 -0.71 2.94
N TRP A 182 -19.45 -1.34 2.33
CA TRP A 182 -18.65 -0.74 1.28
C TRP A 182 -19.40 -0.80 -0.05
N SER A 183 -20.55 -0.14 -0.14
CA SER A 183 -21.41 -0.17 -1.33
C SER A 183 -22.09 1.18 -1.51
N GLN A 184 -22.25 1.69 -2.73
CA GLN A 184 -22.13 1.02 -4.05
C GLN A 184 -20.91 1.43 -4.91
N ASN A 185 -20.61 0.65 -5.95
CA ASN A 185 -19.70 1.04 -7.03
C ASN A 185 -20.40 2.00 -8.01
N ILE A 186 -19.92 3.25 -8.10
CA ILE A 186 -20.47 4.34 -8.92
C ILE A 186 -19.45 4.91 -9.91
N ASN A 187 -18.48 4.10 -10.32
CA ASN A 187 -17.63 4.46 -11.45
C ASN A 187 -18.46 4.50 -12.74
N VAL A 188 -18.21 5.51 -13.57
CA VAL A 188 -18.85 5.64 -14.89
C VAL A 188 -18.19 4.68 -15.86
N VAL A 189 -18.97 3.81 -16.51
CA VAL A 189 -18.45 2.87 -17.50
C VAL A 189 -18.06 3.61 -18.77
N ARG A 190 -16.77 3.62 -19.12
CA ARG A 190 -16.27 4.15 -20.40
C ARG A 190 -15.86 3.05 -21.37
N ASP A 191 -15.72 1.83 -20.87
CA ASP A 191 -15.31 0.67 -21.65
C ASP A 191 -16.15 -0.57 -21.24
N PRO A 192 -16.96 -1.14 -22.15
CA PRO A 192 -17.78 -2.31 -21.84
C PRO A 192 -16.96 -3.59 -21.60
N ARG A 193 -15.64 -3.57 -21.86
CA ARG A 193 -14.74 -4.69 -21.55
C ARG A 193 -14.37 -4.77 -20.08
N TRP A 194 -14.62 -3.71 -19.31
CA TRP A 194 -14.30 -3.68 -17.89
C TRP A 194 -15.15 -4.71 -17.12
N GLY A 195 -14.49 -5.64 -16.43
CA GLY A 195 -15.15 -6.79 -15.79
C GLY A 195 -16.15 -6.38 -14.70
N ARG A 196 -15.92 -5.25 -14.04
CA ARG A 196 -16.78 -4.70 -12.98
C ARG A 196 -17.87 -3.76 -13.49
N ALA A 197 -18.01 -3.56 -14.81
CA ALA A 197 -19.06 -2.70 -15.36
C ALA A 197 -20.47 -3.11 -14.89
N ILE A 198 -20.70 -4.41 -14.64
CA ILE A 198 -21.98 -4.95 -14.13
C ILE A 198 -22.33 -4.47 -12.71
N GLU A 199 -21.33 -4.03 -11.93
CA GLU A 199 -21.47 -3.53 -10.56
C GLU A 199 -21.89 -2.06 -10.52
N THR A 200 -22.02 -1.39 -11.68
CA THR A 200 -22.20 0.06 -11.76
C THR A 200 -23.51 0.46 -12.45
N PRO A 201 -24.02 1.69 -12.21
CA PRO A 201 -25.25 2.19 -12.84
C PRO A 201 -25.12 2.64 -14.32
N ARG A 202 -24.11 2.18 -15.08
CA ARG A 202 -23.81 2.46 -16.51
C ARG A 202 -22.88 3.67 -16.77
N GLU A 203 -23.04 4.31 -17.93
CA GLU A 203 -22.07 5.21 -18.59
C GLU A 203 -22.41 6.70 -18.49
N ASP A 204 -23.59 7.06 -17.95
CA ASP A 204 -24.02 8.45 -17.83
C ASP A 204 -23.78 8.98 -16.40
N PRO A 205 -22.95 10.03 -16.22
CA PRO A 205 -22.61 10.57 -14.90
C PRO A 205 -23.81 11.04 -14.08
N PHE A 206 -24.85 11.58 -14.73
CA PHE A 206 -26.04 12.09 -14.04
C PHE A 206 -26.91 10.94 -13.50
N VAL A 207 -27.16 9.92 -14.32
CA VAL A 207 -27.90 8.71 -13.92
C VAL A 207 -27.15 7.98 -12.80
N VAL A 208 -25.84 7.82 -12.93
CA VAL A 208 -25.00 7.20 -11.90
C VAL A 208 -25.07 7.98 -10.58
N GLY A 209 -24.99 9.32 -10.64
CA GLY A 209 -25.15 10.18 -9.47
C GLY A 209 -26.53 10.10 -8.82
N LYS A 210 -27.61 10.07 -9.61
CA LYS A 210 -28.98 9.89 -9.08
C LYS A 210 -29.21 8.53 -8.46
N TYR A 211 -28.68 7.47 -9.07
CA TYR A 211 -28.68 6.14 -8.46
C TYR A 211 -27.93 6.17 -7.13
N ALA A 212 -26.72 6.75 -7.12
CA ALA A 212 -25.88 6.82 -5.93
C ALA A 212 -26.59 7.51 -4.77
N ALA A 213 -27.12 8.71 -5.00
CA ALA A 213 -27.82 9.48 -3.98
C ALA A 213 -29.02 8.70 -3.42
N ASN A 214 -29.87 8.14 -4.28
CA ASN A 214 -31.07 7.43 -3.83
C ASN A 214 -30.74 6.13 -3.08
N TYR A 215 -29.78 5.34 -3.56
CA TYR A 215 -29.38 4.09 -2.90
C TYR A 215 -28.72 4.35 -1.54
N VAL A 216 -27.84 5.35 -1.46
CA VAL A 216 -27.22 5.79 -0.20
C VAL A 216 -28.30 6.23 0.79
N ARG A 217 -29.23 7.08 0.38
CA ARG A 217 -30.35 7.48 1.25
C ARG A 217 -31.20 6.29 1.68
N GLY A 218 -31.42 5.31 0.80
CA GLY A 218 -32.09 4.05 1.16
C GLY A 218 -31.34 3.22 2.21
N LEU A 219 -30.01 3.17 2.12
CA LEU A 219 -29.19 2.48 3.11
C LEU A 219 -29.14 3.21 4.45
N GLN A 220 -28.96 4.54 4.41
CA GLN A 220 -28.58 5.34 5.57
C GLN A 220 -29.75 5.98 6.31
N ASP A 221 -30.86 6.29 5.64
CA ASP A 221 -31.97 6.99 6.28
C ASP A 221 -32.62 6.13 7.37
N VAL A 222 -32.75 6.72 8.55
CA VAL A 222 -33.64 6.22 9.60
C VAL A 222 -35.02 6.81 9.36
N GLU A 223 -36.05 5.98 9.46
CA GLU A 223 -37.44 6.41 9.27
C GLU A 223 -37.80 7.57 10.21
N GLY A 224 -38.36 8.64 9.64
CA GLY A 224 -38.69 9.87 10.35
C GLY A 224 -37.55 10.91 10.42
N THR A 225 -36.38 10.62 9.86
CA THR A 225 -35.21 11.53 9.83
C THR A 225 -34.83 12.00 8.43
N GLU A 226 -35.62 11.64 7.42
CA GLU A 226 -35.31 11.87 6.00
C GLU A 226 -35.22 13.37 5.65
N ASN A 227 -36.03 14.19 6.32
CA ASN A 227 -36.12 15.64 6.07
C ASN A 227 -35.17 16.47 6.95
N SER A 228 -34.15 15.85 7.56
CA SER A 228 -33.18 16.60 8.37
C SER A 228 -32.47 17.64 7.52
N THR A 229 -32.48 18.89 7.95
CA THR A 229 -31.77 20.00 7.30
C THR A 229 -30.31 20.08 7.72
N ASP A 230 -29.99 19.57 8.90
CA ASP A 230 -28.62 19.35 9.36
C ASP A 230 -28.30 17.86 9.22
N LEU A 231 -27.33 17.55 8.36
CA LEU A 231 -26.97 16.17 8.03
C LEU A 231 -25.93 15.61 9.01
N ASN A 232 -25.12 16.46 9.65
CA ASN A 232 -24.08 16.06 10.59
C ASN A 232 -24.59 15.27 11.82
N PRO A 233 -25.70 15.65 12.48
CA PRO A 233 -26.23 14.91 13.62
C PRO A 233 -27.25 13.83 13.21
N ARG A 234 -27.41 13.54 11.91
CA ARG A 234 -28.43 12.58 11.44
C ARG A 234 -28.02 11.15 11.84
N PRO A 235 -28.92 10.37 12.46
CA PRO A 235 -28.62 8.97 12.75
C PRO A 235 -28.52 8.15 11.46
N LEU A 236 -27.57 7.22 11.42
CA LEU A 236 -27.40 6.29 10.31
C LEU A 236 -28.09 4.95 10.61
N LYS A 237 -28.93 4.49 9.68
CA LYS A 237 -29.45 3.13 9.71
C LYS A 237 -28.33 2.14 9.42
N VAL A 238 -27.62 2.25 8.31
CA VAL A 238 -26.28 1.64 8.15
C VAL A 238 -25.37 2.65 7.48
N SER A 239 -24.05 2.47 7.55
CA SER A 239 -23.07 3.27 6.82
C SER A 239 -22.93 2.76 5.39
N SER A 240 -22.96 3.65 4.41
CA SER A 240 -22.76 3.35 2.98
C SER A 240 -21.42 3.90 2.49
N CYS A 241 -20.94 3.43 1.35
CA CYS A 241 -19.65 3.83 0.80
C CYS A 241 -19.71 3.96 -0.72
N CYS A 242 -19.54 5.16 -1.24
CA CYS A 242 -19.37 5.34 -2.68
C CYS A 242 -17.95 5.00 -3.10
N LYS A 243 -17.82 4.07 -4.05
CA LYS A 243 -16.54 3.54 -4.53
C LYS A 243 -16.50 3.45 -6.06
N HIS A 244 -15.35 3.40 -6.72
CA HIS A 244 -13.98 3.55 -6.21
C HIS A 244 -13.43 4.89 -6.71
N TYR A 245 -13.07 5.76 -5.78
CA TYR A 245 -12.72 7.15 -6.05
C TYR A 245 -11.22 7.28 -6.40
N ALA A 246 -10.83 7.60 -7.62
CA ALA A 246 -11.61 7.99 -8.79
C ALA A 246 -10.99 7.48 -10.10
N ALA A 247 -11.69 7.69 -11.21
CA ALA A 247 -11.26 7.30 -12.57
C ALA A 247 -10.79 5.82 -12.65
N TYR A 248 -11.61 4.95 -12.08
CA TYR A 248 -11.35 3.51 -11.96
C TYR A 248 -12.31 2.73 -12.86
N ASP A 249 -11.82 2.27 -14.01
CA ASP A 249 -12.61 1.59 -15.04
C ASP A 249 -11.83 0.49 -15.80
N VAL A 250 -10.76 -0.05 -15.20
CA VAL A 250 -9.93 -1.12 -15.77
C VAL A 250 -9.67 -2.18 -14.72
N ASP A 251 -9.78 -3.47 -15.08
CA ASP A 251 -9.31 -4.60 -14.26
C ASP A 251 -7.95 -5.12 -14.75
N ASN A 252 -7.93 -5.65 -15.97
CA ASN A 252 -6.72 -6.10 -16.65
C ASN A 252 -6.93 -6.03 -18.15
N TRP A 253 -6.13 -5.22 -18.84
CA TRP A 253 -6.18 -5.10 -20.29
C TRP A 253 -4.78 -4.84 -20.88
N LYS A 254 -4.37 -5.66 -21.85
CA LYS A 254 -3.07 -5.55 -22.53
C LYS A 254 -1.86 -5.44 -21.59
N GLY A 255 -1.88 -6.18 -20.47
CA GLY A 255 -0.81 -6.16 -19.47
C GLY A 255 -0.85 -4.94 -18.54
N ILE A 256 -1.89 -4.11 -18.62
CA ILE A 256 -2.15 -3.03 -17.67
C ILE A 256 -3.20 -3.55 -16.69
N GLU A 257 -2.77 -3.74 -15.45
CA GLU A 257 -3.63 -4.15 -14.34
C GLU A 257 -4.15 -2.93 -13.59
N ARG A 258 -5.28 -3.09 -12.92
CA ARG A 258 -5.93 -2.06 -12.10
C ARG A 258 -5.02 -1.45 -11.02
N TYR A 259 -4.05 -2.21 -10.54
CA TYR A 259 -3.06 -1.76 -9.56
C TYR A 259 -1.96 -0.88 -10.18
N SER A 260 -1.72 -0.96 -11.50
CA SER A 260 -0.73 -0.15 -12.25
C SER A 260 -1.35 0.94 -13.09
N PHE A 261 -2.65 0.84 -13.35
CA PHE A 261 -3.36 1.71 -14.26
C PHE A 261 -3.18 3.17 -13.83
N ASP A 262 -2.82 4.01 -14.79
CA ASP A 262 -2.72 5.46 -14.63
C ASP A 262 -3.76 6.08 -15.55
N ALA A 263 -4.86 6.52 -14.95
CA ALA A 263 -5.91 7.23 -15.64
C ALA A 263 -5.39 8.62 -15.99
N ARG A 264 -5.14 8.85 -17.28
CA ARG A 264 -4.72 10.15 -17.83
C ARG A 264 -5.97 10.87 -18.32
N VAL A 265 -6.56 11.70 -17.47
CA VAL A 265 -7.88 12.27 -17.70
C VAL A 265 -7.75 13.78 -17.81
N ALA A 266 -8.34 14.39 -18.83
CA ALA A 266 -8.38 15.84 -18.92
C ALA A 266 -9.20 16.41 -17.74
N GLU A 267 -8.80 17.54 -17.17
CA GLU A 267 -9.49 18.12 -16.00
C GLU A 267 -10.99 18.34 -16.25
N GLN A 268 -11.37 18.73 -17.47
CA GLN A 268 -12.78 18.84 -17.87
C GLN A 268 -13.53 17.50 -17.73
N ASP A 269 -13.00 16.42 -18.31
CA ASP A 269 -13.64 15.09 -18.27
C ASP A 269 -13.62 14.51 -16.85
N MET A 270 -12.58 14.83 -16.07
CA MET A 270 -12.51 14.46 -14.66
C MET A 270 -13.69 15.07 -13.89
N VAL A 271 -13.97 16.36 -14.07
CA VAL A 271 -15.06 17.07 -13.38
C VAL A 271 -16.44 16.68 -13.94
N GLU A 272 -16.62 16.65 -15.26
CA GLU A 272 -17.90 16.41 -15.90
C GLU A 272 -18.35 14.94 -15.82
N THR A 273 -17.40 14.00 -15.87
CA THR A 273 -17.68 12.56 -15.96
C THR A 273 -17.33 11.81 -14.68
N PHE A 274 -16.06 11.78 -14.29
CA PHE A 274 -15.58 10.85 -13.26
C PHE A 274 -15.89 11.27 -11.83
N LEU A 275 -15.87 12.58 -11.55
CA LEU A 275 -16.12 13.14 -10.23
C LEU A 275 -17.59 13.44 -9.99
N ARG A 276 -18.36 13.73 -11.03
CA ARG A 276 -19.76 14.15 -10.90
C ARG A 276 -20.64 13.19 -10.08
N PRO A 277 -20.57 11.85 -10.25
CA PRO A 277 -21.37 10.95 -9.43
C PRO A 277 -20.94 10.93 -7.96
N PHE A 278 -19.65 11.11 -7.66
CA PHE A 278 -19.15 11.17 -6.29
C PHE A 278 -19.55 12.48 -5.61
N GLU A 279 -19.52 13.61 -6.32
CA GLU A 279 -20.04 14.88 -5.82
C GLU A 279 -21.52 14.73 -5.42
N MET A 280 -22.34 14.15 -6.29
CA MET A 280 -23.76 13.88 -6.00
C MET A 280 -23.92 12.90 -4.84
N CYS A 281 -23.09 11.87 -4.76
CA CYS A 281 -23.11 10.92 -3.65
C CYS A 281 -22.82 11.59 -2.29
N VAL A 282 -21.88 12.53 -2.24
CA VAL A 282 -21.59 13.30 -1.02
C VAL A 282 -22.68 14.33 -0.74
N LYS A 283 -22.97 15.23 -1.69
CA LYS A 283 -23.84 16.39 -1.45
C LYS A 283 -25.34 16.06 -1.43
N GLU A 284 -25.80 15.17 -2.31
CA GLU A 284 -27.22 14.78 -2.39
C GLU A 284 -27.49 13.48 -1.63
N GLY A 285 -26.55 12.53 -1.68
CA GLY A 285 -26.65 11.24 -1.00
C GLY A 285 -26.34 11.29 0.49
N ASP A 286 -25.54 12.28 0.93
CA ASP A 286 -25.08 12.39 2.32
C ASP A 286 -24.28 11.15 2.77
N VAL A 287 -23.47 10.58 1.88
CA VAL A 287 -22.78 9.31 2.14
C VAL A 287 -21.82 9.41 3.34
N SER A 288 -21.82 8.40 4.21
CA SER A 288 -20.96 8.36 5.39
C SER A 288 -19.52 7.97 5.08
N SER A 289 -19.25 7.43 3.89
CA SER A 289 -17.88 7.13 3.47
C SER A 289 -17.63 7.12 1.97
N ILE A 290 -16.36 7.30 1.61
CA ILE A 290 -15.84 7.11 0.25
C ILE A 290 -14.67 6.14 0.31
N MET A 291 -14.59 5.24 -0.67
CA MET A 291 -13.44 4.35 -0.85
C MET A 291 -12.59 4.86 -2.00
N CYS A 292 -11.31 5.15 -1.73
CA CYS A 292 -10.37 5.52 -2.78
C CYS A 292 -9.89 4.28 -3.56
N SER A 293 -9.52 4.47 -4.84
CA SER A 293 -9.21 3.39 -5.77
C SER A 293 -7.72 2.99 -5.81
N TYR A 294 -7.46 1.84 -6.44
CA TYR A 294 -6.12 1.28 -6.68
C TYR A 294 -5.29 2.03 -7.71
N ASN A 295 -5.92 2.71 -8.66
CA ASN A 295 -5.20 3.29 -9.78
C ASN A 295 -4.54 4.61 -9.39
N ARG A 296 -3.73 5.11 -10.32
CA ARG A 296 -3.28 6.49 -10.33
C ARG A 296 -4.21 7.34 -11.18
N VAL A 297 -4.28 8.63 -10.83
CA VAL A 297 -4.88 9.69 -11.65
C VAL A 297 -3.77 10.68 -11.93
N ASP A 298 -3.46 10.89 -13.21
CA ASP A 298 -2.38 11.75 -13.68
C ASP A 298 -1.03 11.51 -12.98
N GLY A 299 -0.73 10.24 -12.68
CA GLY A 299 0.52 9.80 -12.08
C GLY A 299 0.53 9.77 -10.55
N ILE A 300 -0.52 10.23 -9.87
CA ILE A 300 -0.64 10.23 -8.41
C ILE A 300 -1.60 9.12 -7.97
N GLN A 301 -1.22 8.33 -6.96
CA GLN A 301 -2.10 7.30 -6.40
C GLN A 301 -3.38 7.92 -5.84
N ALA A 302 -4.56 7.43 -6.25
CA ALA A 302 -5.83 8.02 -5.83
C ALA A 302 -6.00 8.05 -4.30
N CYS A 303 -5.59 6.97 -3.61
CA CYS A 303 -5.57 6.90 -2.15
C CYS A 303 -4.50 7.77 -1.44
N ALA A 304 -3.66 8.49 -2.18
CA ALA A 304 -2.65 9.39 -1.62
C ALA A 304 -2.68 10.79 -2.25
N ASP A 305 -3.70 11.11 -3.03
CA ASP A 305 -3.81 12.40 -3.71
C ASP A 305 -4.47 13.47 -2.80
N PRO A 306 -3.74 14.51 -2.37
CA PRO A 306 -4.29 15.55 -1.51
C PRO A 306 -5.35 16.44 -2.22
N LYS A 307 -5.28 16.59 -3.56
CA LYS A 307 -6.29 17.30 -4.33
C LYS A 307 -7.62 16.54 -4.22
N LEU A 308 -7.60 15.25 -4.55
CA LEU A 308 -8.80 14.41 -4.53
C LEU A 308 -9.37 14.23 -3.11
N LEU A 309 -8.53 13.86 -2.14
CA LEU A 309 -9.02 13.44 -0.81
C LEU A 309 -9.29 14.60 0.14
N ASN A 310 -8.36 15.55 0.25
CA ASN A 310 -8.46 16.63 1.24
C ASN A 310 -9.13 17.87 0.65
N GLN A 311 -8.73 18.31 -0.55
CA GLN A 311 -9.27 19.53 -1.13
C GLN A 311 -10.68 19.32 -1.69
N THR A 312 -10.87 18.32 -2.56
CA THR A 312 -12.15 18.08 -3.24
C THR A 312 -13.18 17.42 -2.33
N ILE A 313 -12.99 16.15 -1.94
CA ILE A 313 -14.02 15.42 -1.17
C ILE A 313 -14.30 16.04 0.20
N ARG A 314 -13.25 16.32 0.99
CA ARG A 314 -13.42 16.88 2.35
C ARG A 314 -13.67 18.37 2.33
N GLY A 315 -12.96 19.14 1.50
CA GLY A 315 -13.06 20.59 1.48
C GLY A 315 -14.26 21.09 0.68
N GLU A 316 -14.27 20.85 -0.63
CA GLU A 316 -15.27 21.41 -1.56
C GLU A 316 -16.64 20.75 -1.46
N TRP A 317 -16.68 19.44 -1.17
CA TRP A 317 -17.92 18.68 -1.09
C TRP A 317 -18.40 18.41 0.33
N ASP A 318 -17.58 18.74 1.34
CA ASP A 318 -17.91 18.65 2.77
C ASP A 318 -18.30 17.22 3.23
N LEU A 319 -17.54 16.21 2.79
CA LEU A 319 -17.67 14.87 3.37
C LEU A 319 -17.27 14.90 4.85
N HIS A 320 -18.27 14.87 5.72
CA HIS A 320 -18.12 14.79 7.19
C HIS A 320 -17.99 13.34 7.70
N GLY A 321 -18.03 12.36 6.79
CA GLY A 321 -17.75 10.96 7.04
C GLY A 321 -16.25 10.59 7.04
N TYR A 322 -15.98 9.33 6.68
CA TYR A 322 -14.62 8.80 6.61
C TYR A 322 -14.22 8.39 5.19
N ILE A 323 -12.91 8.34 4.94
CA ILE A 323 -12.33 7.84 3.70
C ILE A 323 -11.63 6.53 4.04
N VAL A 324 -11.90 5.48 3.28
CA VAL A 324 -11.26 4.17 3.40
C VAL A 324 -10.48 3.86 2.13
N SER A 325 -9.42 3.06 2.24
CA SER A 325 -8.75 2.53 1.05
C SER A 325 -9.52 1.35 0.49
N ASP A 326 -9.40 1.09 -0.81
CA ASP A 326 -9.70 -0.26 -1.32
C ASP A 326 -8.76 -1.28 -0.64
N CYS A 327 -9.14 -2.55 -0.68
CA CYS A 327 -8.39 -3.66 -0.08
C CYS A 327 -6.94 -3.57 -0.51
N ASP A 328 -5.98 -3.62 0.41
CA ASP A 328 -4.54 -3.61 0.07
C ASP A 328 -4.05 -2.38 -0.72
N SER A 329 -4.85 -1.33 -0.97
CA SER A 329 -4.41 -0.16 -1.75
C SER A 329 -3.25 0.61 -1.11
N ILE A 330 -3.16 0.59 0.23
CA ILE A 330 -2.00 1.12 0.96
C ILE A 330 -0.78 0.23 0.70
N GLU A 331 -0.95 -1.09 0.66
CA GLU A 331 0.12 -2.01 0.29
C GLU A 331 0.56 -1.78 -1.16
N VAL A 332 -0.36 -1.65 -2.12
CA VAL A 332 -0.07 -1.31 -3.52
C VAL A 332 0.74 0.00 -3.62
N LEU A 333 0.37 1.03 -2.85
CA LEU A 333 1.15 2.27 -2.76
C LEU A 333 2.57 2.01 -2.24
N THR A 334 2.72 1.22 -1.17
CA THR A 334 4.02 0.97 -0.52
C THR A 334 4.91 0.01 -1.30
N GLN A 335 4.38 -1.06 -1.87
CA GLN A 335 5.10 -2.01 -2.74
C GLN A 335 5.56 -1.33 -4.02
N ARG A 336 4.76 -0.44 -4.61
CA ARG A 336 5.19 0.37 -5.76
C ARG A 336 6.14 1.49 -5.36
N ARG A 337 5.97 2.10 -4.19
CA ARG A 337 7.03 2.96 -3.63
C ARG A 337 8.30 2.15 -3.43
N MET A 338 8.26 0.91 -2.98
CA MET A 338 9.45 0.05 -2.89
C MET A 338 9.99 -0.29 -4.29
N GLN A 339 9.17 -0.62 -5.29
CA GLN A 339 9.65 -0.87 -6.66
C GLN A 339 10.20 0.39 -7.37
N LEU A 340 9.66 1.58 -7.08
CA LEU A 340 10.13 2.85 -7.65
C LEU A 340 11.12 3.61 -6.76
N GLN A 341 11.28 3.24 -5.48
CA GLN A 341 12.23 3.87 -4.55
C GLN A 341 13.65 3.43 -4.81
N HIS A 342 13.89 2.26 -5.41
CA HIS A 342 15.26 1.86 -5.63
C HIS A 342 15.86 2.61 -6.82
N CYS A 343 15.12 2.91 -7.88
CA CYS A 343 15.71 3.51 -9.08
C CYS A 343 15.78 5.05 -9.01
N TYR A 344 16.96 5.58 -8.65
CA TYR A 344 17.26 7.01 -8.66
C TYR A 344 17.85 7.45 -10.00
N SER A 345 17.42 8.64 -10.45
CA SER A 345 17.97 9.28 -11.64
C SER A 345 19.34 9.87 -11.34
N ILE A 346 20.34 9.51 -12.15
CA ILE A 346 21.63 10.20 -12.20
C ILE A 346 21.79 10.89 -13.55
N LYS A 347 22.49 12.02 -13.59
CA LYS A 347 22.67 12.79 -14.83
C LYS A 347 23.77 12.16 -15.67
N TYR A 348 23.45 11.88 -16.93
CA TYR A 348 24.45 11.53 -17.94
C TYR A 348 24.67 12.67 -18.94
N GLY A 349 25.82 12.67 -19.61
CA GLY A 349 26.09 13.55 -20.76
C GLY A 349 25.22 13.20 -21.98
N ASN A 350 25.05 14.15 -22.90
CA ASN A 350 24.09 14.10 -24.01
C ASN A 350 24.18 12.87 -24.93
N ASP A 351 25.30 12.14 -24.93
CA ASP A 351 25.55 10.97 -25.81
C ASP A 351 25.49 9.61 -25.08
N SER A 352 24.98 9.55 -23.85
CA SER A 352 25.03 8.34 -23.02
C SER A 352 23.69 7.60 -22.97
N HIS A 353 23.73 6.26 -23.05
CA HIS A 353 22.56 5.43 -22.84
C HIS A 353 22.12 5.48 -21.37
N ASN A 354 20.87 5.87 -21.11
CA ASN A 354 20.33 5.95 -19.75
C ASN A 354 19.56 4.66 -19.42
N PRO A 355 20.00 3.85 -18.45
CA PRO A 355 19.32 2.61 -18.08
C PRO A 355 17.91 2.86 -17.55
N THR A 356 17.01 1.88 -17.65
CA THR A 356 15.67 1.96 -17.04
C THR A 356 15.74 2.21 -15.52
N CYS A 357 16.77 1.69 -14.85
CA CYS A 357 17.09 1.94 -13.46
C CYS A 357 18.53 2.47 -13.34
N PRO A 358 18.77 3.80 -13.37
CA PRO A 358 20.12 4.36 -13.50
C PRO A 358 21.02 4.18 -12.27
N SER A 359 20.44 4.17 -11.08
CA SER A 359 21.17 3.99 -9.82
C SER A 359 20.24 3.59 -8.68
N ILE A 360 20.78 3.09 -7.57
CA ILE A 360 20.05 2.89 -6.31
C ILE A 360 20.75 3.60 -5.16
N ARG A 361 20.02 4.24 -4.23
CA ARG A 361 20.61 4.79 -3.01
C ARG A 361 21.14 3.67 -2.13
N ILE A 362 22.35 3.84 -1.63
CA ILE A 362 22.97 2.82 -0.76
C ILE A 362 22.18 2.61 0.53
N ASP A 363 21.54 3.66 1.05
CA ASP A 363 20.68 3.58 2.24
C ASP A 363 19.45 2.68 2.03
N ASP A 364 19.06 2.45 0.77
CA ASP A 364 17.85 1.71 0.40
C ASP A 364 18.17 0.23 0.04
N MET A 365 19.43 -0.24 0.19
CA MET A 365 19.84 -1.61 -0.14
C MET A 365 20.59 -2.32 1.00
N ASP A 366 20.49 -3.65 1.06
CA ASP A 366 21.28 -4.45 2.01
C ASP A 366 22.71 -4.66 1.49
N CYS A 367 23.61 -3.78 1.90
CA CYS A 367 25.00 -3.80 1.44
C CYS A 367 25.94 -4.69 2.25
N LYS A 368 25.50 -5.35 3.33
CA LYS A 368 26.45 -5.95 4.29
C LYS A 368 27.22 -7.14 3.71
N ASP A 369 26.58 -7.93 2.85
CA ASP A 369 27.12 -9.20 2.35
C ASP A 369 27.66 -9.14 0.91
N HIS A 370 27.58 -7.98 0.25
CA HIS A 370 28.08 -7.80 -1.11
C HIS A 370 29.58 -7.51 -1.15
N LYS A 371 30.40 -8.56 -1.23
CA LYS A 371 31.86 -8.46 -1.25
C LYS A 371 32.47 -9.07 -2.52
N ILE A 372 33.54 -8.46 -2.99
CA ILE A 372 34.43 -9.02 -4.01
C ILE A 372 35.80 -9.31 -3.39
N GLU A 373 36.39 -10.44 -3.78
CA GLU A 373 37.72 -10.85 -3.37
C GLU A 373 38.60 -11.11 -4.59
N PHE A 374 39.83 -10.58 -4.57
CA PHE A 374 40.84 -10.85 -5.59
C PHE A 374 42.25 -10.71 -5.01
N GLU A 375 43.23 -11.30 -5.69
CA GLU A 375 44.65 -11.23 -5.34
C GLU A 375 45.48 -10.71 -6.51
N VAL A 376 46.53 -9.96 -6.18
CA VAL A 376 47.52 -9.46 -7.15
C VAL A 376 48.89 -9.96 -6.72
N GLU A 377 49.58 -10.72 -7.57
CA GLU A 377 50.96 -11.13 -7.32
C GLU A 377 51.92 -9.98 -7.60
N VAL A 378 52.76 -9.66 -6.61
CA VAL A 378 53.81 -8.64 -6.69
C VAL A 378 55.16 -9.35 -6.70
N GLN A 379 55.95 -9.11 -7.75
CA GLN A 379 57.28 -9.69 -7.91
C GLN A 379 58.36 -8.62 -7.73
N ASN A 380 59.37 -8.91 -6.89
CA ASN A 380 60.55 -8.07 -6.73
C ASN A 380 61.65 -8.58 -7.67
N THR A 381 61.95 -7.81 -8.71
CA THR A 381 62.99 -8.13 -9.70
C THR A 381 64.37 -7.55 -9.35
N GLY A 382 64.48 -6.86 -8.20
CA GLY A 382 65.71 -6.26 -7.70
C GLY A 382 66.55 -7.20 -6.83
N SER A 383 67.75 -6.74 -6.47
CA SER A 383 68.73 -7.49 -5.68
C SER A 383 68.64 -7.27 -4.16
N GLY A 384 67.68 -6.47 -3.70
CA GLY A 384 67.45 -6.19 -2.28
C GLY A 384 65.98 -6.39 -1.91
N ASP A 385 65.72 -6.73 -0.65
CA ASP A 385 64.37 -6.82 -0.12
C ASP A 385 63.69 -5.45 -0.18
N GLY A 386 62.42 -5.42 -0.56
CA GLY A 386 61.67 -4.17 -0.76
C GLY A 386 60.22 -4.30 -0.34
N SER A 387 59.58 -3.16 -0.03
CA SER A 387 58.14 -3.10 0.22
C SER A 387 57.43 -2.32 -0.88
N GLU A 388 56.34 -2.87 -1.41
CA GLU A 388 55.50 -2.23 -2.42
C GLU A 388 54.10 -1.98 -1.88
N VAL A 389 53.46 -0.88 -2.29
CA VAL A 389 52.08 -0.55 -1.91
C VAL A 389 51.20 -0.70 -3.14
N VAL A 390 50.45 -1.80 -3.19
CA VAL A 390 49.45 -2.04 -4.23
C VAL A 390 48.21 -1.24 -3.91
N ILE A 391 47.78 -0.35 -4.80
CA ILE A 391 46.59 0.50 -4.65
C ILE A 391 45.55 0.06 -5.68
N ALA A 392 44.34 -0.21 -5.22
CA ALA A 392 43.18 -0.50 -6.05
C ALA A 392 42.31 0.76 -6.19
N TYR A 393 41.81 1.01 -7.40
CA TYR A 393 40.88 2.09 -7.71
C TYR A 393 39.61 1.54 -8.35
N SER A 394 38.49 2.23 -8.15
CA SER A 394 37.24 2.05 -8.89
C SER A 394 37.07 3.18 -9.91
N LYS A 395 36.51 2.85 -11.08
CA LYS A 395 36.02 3.77 -12.10
C LYS A 395 34.51 3.54 -12.29
N PRO A 396 33.66 4.57 -12.16
CA PRO A 396 32.23 4.44 -12.37
C PRO A 396 31.88 4.28 -13.86
N PRO A 397 30.62 3.95 -14.21
CA PRO A 397 30.15 3.89 -15.58
C PRO A 397 30.41 5.20 -16.33
N GLN A 398 30.75 5.08 -17.62
CA GLN A 398 31.02 6.24 -18.46
C GLN A 398 29.76 7.11 -18.64
N GLY A 399 29.99 8.41 -18.81
CA GLY A 399 28.94 9.37 -19.14
C GLY A 399 28.23 9.99 -17.92
N ILE A 400 28.40 9.44 -16.72
CA ILE A 400 27.86 10.05 -15.49
C ILE A 400 28.53 11.41 -15.25
N LEU A 401 27.72 12.46 -15.12
CA LEU A 401 28.20 13.82 -14.86
C LEU A 401 28.56 14.01 -13.39
N ALA A 402 29.52 14.90 -13.14
CA ALA A 402 29.93 15.33 -11.79
C ALA A 402 30.40 14.20 -10.84
N THR A 403 30.82 13.05 -11.38
CA THR A 403 31.51 12.00 -10.62
C THR A 403 33.02 12.01 -10.84
N HIS A 404 33.76 11.30 -9.99
CA HIS A 404 35.21 11.15 -10.11
C HIS A 404 35.58 10.27 -11.32
N ILE A 405 36.75 10.52 -11.91
CA ILE A 405 37.29 9.68 -13.00
C ILE A 405 37.71 8.31 -12.46
N LYS A 406 38.35 8.28 -11.28
CA LYS A 406 38.68 7.09 -10.50
C LYS A 406 38.82 7.44 -9.01
N GLN A 407 38.59 6.49 -8.12
CA GLN A 407 38.72 6.66 -6.66
C GLN A 407 39.46 5.48 -6.04
N VAL A 408 40.33 5.73 -5.05
CA VAL A 408 40.99 4.65 -4.29
C VAL A 408 39.96 3.91 -3.45
N ILE A 409 39.90 2.59 -3.60
CA ILE A 409 38.97 1.70 -2.88
C ILE A 409 39.67 0.74 -1.92
N GLY A 410 41.00 0.63 -2.00
CA GLY A 410 41.80 -0.15 -1.07
C GLY A 410 43.29 -0.07 -1.37
N PHE A 411 44.12 -0.41 -0.40
CA PHE A 411 45.56 -0.55 -0.59
C PHE A 411 46.14 -1.65 0.30
N GLN A 412 47.20 -2.31 -0.17
CA GLN A 412 47.92 -3.36 0.57
C GLN A 412 49.42 -3.12 0.45
N ARG A 413 50.13 -3.11 1.58
CA ARG A 413 51.59 -3.08 1.60
C ARG A 413 52.12 -4.50 1.75
N VAL A 414 52.96 -4.93 0.81
CA VAL A 414 53.61 -6.25 0.83
C VAL A 414 55.12 -6.08 0.89
N LEU A 415 55.76 -6.84 1.79
CA LEU A 415 57.22 -6.97 1.83
C LEU A 415 57.62 -8.17 0.95
N VAL A 416 58.42 -7.90 -0.08
CA VAL A 416 58.81 -8.89 -1.09
C VAL A 416 60.32 -9.08 -1.08
N PRO A 417 60.81 -10.28 -0.71
CA PRO A 417 62.25 -10.57 -0.73
C PRO A 417 62.86 -10.39 -2.12
N ALA A 418 64.16 -10.10 -2.19
CA ALA A 418 64.90 -10.00 -3.44
C ALA A 418 64.67 -11.22 -4.34
N GLY A 419 64.25 -11.02 -5.60
CA GLY A 419 63.95 -12.08 -6.56
C GLY A 419 62.67 -12.90 -6.28
N GLY A 420 61.94 -12.62 -5.20
CA GLY A 420 60.73 -13.34 -4.80
C GLY A 420 59.42 -12.71 -5.27
N SER A 421 58.30 -13.33 -4.90
CA SER A 421 56.95 -12.79 -5.09
C SER A 421 56.05 -12.93 -3.86
N LYS A 422 55.03 -12.08 -3.76
CA LYS A 422 53.99 -12.11 -2.72
C LYS A 422 52.63 -11.67 -3.27
N ASN A 423 51.56 -12.30 -2.79
CA ASN A 423 50.19 -11.89 -3.13
C ASN A 423 49.71 -10.78 -2.21
N ALA A 424 49.18 -9.71 -2.81
CA ALA A 424 48.37 -8.70 -2.14
C ALA A 424 46.89 -9.08 -2.29
N ARG A 425 46.23 -9.42 -1.17
CA ARG A 425 44.82 -9.83 -1.14
C ARG A 425 43.89 -8.66 -0.82
N PHE A 426 42.82 -8.50 -1.59
CA PHE A 426 41.80 -7.48 -1.42
C PHE A 426 40.44 -8.14 -1.14
N VAL A 427 39.74 -7.63 -0.12
CA VAL A 427 38.34 -7.96 0.18
C VAL A 427 37.59 -6.64 0.28
N LEU A 428 36.76 -6.34 -0.71
CA LEU A 428 36.13 -5.04 -0.87
C LEU A 428 34.61 -5.18 -0.82
N ASN A 429 33.94 -4.29 -0.08
CA ASN A 429 32.48 -4.17 -0.14
C ASN A 429 32.09 -3.42 -1.42
N LEU A 430 31.22 -4.01 -2.24
CA LEU A 430 30.85 -3.48 -3.55
C LEU A 430 30.13 -2.14 -3.44
N CYS A 431 29.19 -2.00 -2.48
CA CYS A 431 28.49 -0.74 -2.29
C CYS A 431 29.46 0.37 -1.90
N ASP A 432 30.34 0.13 -0.92
CA ASP A 432 31.31 1.15 -0.50
C ASP A 432 32.33 1.51 -1.58
N SER A 433 32.73 0.53 -2.38
CA SER A 433 33.79 0.69 -3.39
C SER A 433 33.30 1.31 -4.70
N LEU A 434 32.01 1.12 -5.04
CA LEU A 434 31.45 1.53 -6.33
C LEU A 434 30.48 2.71 -6.22
N ARG A 435 30.25 3.22 -5.01
CA ARG A 435 29.37 4.36 -4.78
C ARG A 435 29.87 5.62 -5.45
N VAL A 436 28.90 6.44 -5.87
CA VAL A 436 29.12 7.83 -6.26
C VAL A 436 28.21 8.71 -5.43
N VAL A 437 28.59 9.97 -5.26
CA VAL A 437 27.71 11.01 -4.71
C VAL A 437 27.13 11.77 -5.89
N ASP A 438 25.80 11.77 -6.01
CA ASP A 438 25.12 12.47 -7.09
C ASP A 438 25.09 14.00 -6.88
N TYR A 439 24.54 14.72 -7.85
CA TYR A 439 24.44 16.20 -7.80
C TYR A 439 23.47 16.72 -6.72
N ASN A 440 22.65 15.85 -6.14
CA ASN A 440 21.78 16.16 -5.00
C ASN A 440 22.42 15.78 -3.65
N ALA A 441 23.69 15.36 -3.65
CA ALA A 441 24.44 14.89 -2.49
C ALA A 441 23.92 13.56 -1.88
N TYR A 442 23.25 12.73 -2.68
CA TYR A 442 22.91 11.36 -2.28
C TYR A 442 24.02 10.39 -2.65
N THR A 443 24.31 9.45 -1.75
CA THR A 443 25.19 8.31 -2.03
C THR A 443 24.41 7.23 -2.78
N VAL A 444 24.78 6.99 -4.02
CA VAL A 444 24.11 6.03 -4.92
C VAL A 444 25.10 5.03 -5.51
N LEU A 445 24.61 3.84 -5.84
CA LEU A 445 25.29 2.82 -6.64
C LEU A 445 24.74 2.88 -8.07
N PRO A 446 25.52 3.37 -9.06
CA PRO A 446 25.08 3.41 -10.45
C PRO A 446 24.98 2.02 -11.07
N SER A 447 24.02 1.83 -11.97
CA SER A 447 23.99 0.67 -12.86
C SER A 447 24.92 0.84 -14.06
N GLY A 448 25.35 -0.28 -14.62
CA GLY A 448 26.25 -0.37 -15.77
C GLY A 448 27.66 -0.84 -15.42
N GLY A 449 28.57 -0.70 -16.40
CA GLY A 449 29.93 -1.22 -16.31
C GLY A 449 30.88 -0.34 -15.48
N HIS A 450 31.16 -0.79 -14.26
CA HIS A 450 32.26 -0.30 -13.42
C HIS A 450 33.58 -0.97 -13.82
N THR A 451 34.71 -0.37 -13.45
CA THR A 451 36.04 -0.98 -13.65
C THR A 451 36.89 -0.87 -12.39
N ILE A 452 37.43 -2.00 -11.92
CA ILE A 452 38.46 -2.02 -10.89
C ILE A 452 39.84 -2.03 -11.57
N THR A 453 40.74 -1.17 -11.11
CA THR A 453 42.09 -1.03 -11.66
C THR A 453 43.14 -1.01 -10.55
N ILE A 454 44.31 -1.60 -10.82
CA ILE A 454 45.44 -1.69 -9.91
C ILE A 454 46.57 -0.80 -10.41
N GLY A 455 47.05 0.09 -9.54
CA GLY A 455 48.04 1.10 -9.90
C GLY A 455 47.52 2.10 -10.94
N GLU A 456 48.36 2.49 -11.88
CA GLU A 456 47.96 3.32 -13.03
C GLU A 456 47.51 2.46 -14.22
N ASP A 457 46.43 1.69 -14.05
CA ASP A 457 45.89 0.84 -15.12
C ASP A 457 46.82 -0.30 -15.57
N ILE A 458 47.65 -0.81 -14.66
CA ILE A 458 48.55 -1.95 -14.92
C ILE A 458 47.75 -3.25 -15.08
N VAL A 459 46.74 -3.43 -14.23
CA VAL A 459 45.78 -4.53 -14.29
C VAL A 459 44.38 -3.94 -14.09
N SER A 460 43.43 -4.32 -14.94
CA SER A 460 42.05 -3.87 -14.83
C SER A 460 41.06 -4.97 -15.17
N PHE A 461 39.92 -5.00 -14.50
CA PHE A 461 38.81 -5.89 -14.84
C PHE A 461 37.45 -5.18 -14.69
N PRO A 462 36.50 -5.45 -15.60
CA PRO A 462 35.17 -4.84 -15.55
C PRO A 462 34.27 -5.54 -14.53
N LEU A 463 33.30 -4.80 -13.99
CA LEU A 463 32.23 -5.33 -13.15
C LEU A 463 30.91 -4.66 -13.57
N ASP A 464 29.93 -5.46 -13.96
CA ASP A 464 28.64 -4.96 -14.44
C ASP A 464 27.60 -5.02 -13.32
N VAL A 465 26.99 -3.87 -13.01
CA VAL A 465 25.94 -3.75 -11.98
C VAL A 465 24.60 -3.57 -12.67
N ASN A 466 23.73 -4.57 -12.54
CA ASN A 466 22.37 -4.51 -13.09
C ASN A 466 21.34 -4.68 -11.98
N PHE A 467 20.31 -3.84 -12.01
CA PHE A 467 19.18 -3.93 -11.10
C PHE A 467 18.01 -4.57 -11.85
N SER A 468 17.53 -5.71 -11.36
CA SER A 468 16.33 -6.36 -11.90
C SER A 468 15.09 -5.56 -11.48
N SER A 469 14.33 -5.10 -12.46
CA SER A 469 13.03 -4.44 -12.29
C SER A 469 11.96 -5.36 -11.75
#